data_AF-A0AAP3A2P9-F1
#
_entry.id   AF-A0AAP3A2P9-F1
#
_cell.length_a   1.000
_cell.length_b   1.000
_cell.length_c   1.000
_cell.angle_alpha   90.00
_cell.angle_beta   90.00
_cell.angle_gamma   90.00
#
_symmetry.space_group_name_H-M   'P 1'
#
loop_
_entity.id
_entity.type
_entity.pdbx_description
1 polymer ?
#
loop_
_entity_poly.entity_id
_entity_poly.type
_entity_poly.pdbx_seq_one_letter_code
_entity_poly.pdbx_strand_id
1 'polypeptide(L)'
;VTADMMIEFIGQDGAKTCEELAGKFGISTRKVASTLAVVTATGRLARVNQNGKFRYCMPGDNLPAEPKAALVTESDGKAFPQPAGAALPVREAATQEEIKTETVADIVQPLPSFTETQADELIFPSLRRANLALRRAKSDVQKWERVCAALRELNKHRDIVRQITDSSRRVVSEK
;
A
#
# COMPACT_ATOMS: atom_id res chain seq x y z
N VAL A 1 26.08 1.73 22.73
CA VAL A 1 25.42 0.60 22.02
C VAL A 1 25.04 1.08 20.64
N THR A 2 25.70 0.53 19.64
CA THR A 2 25.47 0.85 18.23
C THR A 2 24.43 -0.08 17.64
N ALA A 3 23.85 0.30 16.50
CA ALA A 3 22.86 -0.52 15.82
C ALA A 3 23.45 -1.87 15.35
N ASP A 4 24.70 -1.88 14.88
CA ASP A 4 25.35 -3.11 14.41
C ASP A 4 25.55 -4.14 15.53
N MET A 5 25.87 -3.71 16.75
CA MET A 5 25.93 -4.61 17.92
C MET A 5 24.57 -5.29 18.21
N MET A 6 23.46 -4.58 18.00
CA MET A 6 22.12 -5.16 18.19
C MET A 6 21.77 -6.14 17.06
N ILE A 7 22.20 -5.85 15.82
CA ILE A 7 22.00 -6.73 14.66
C ILE A 7 22.79 -8.03 14.82
N GLU A 8 24.07 -7.95 15.20
CA GLU A 8 24.91 -9.14 15.46
C GLU A 8 24.30 -10.04 16.53
N PHE A 9 23.77 -9.44 17.60
CA PHE A 9 23.11 -10.18 18.66
C PHE A 9 21.83 -10.89 18.19
N ILE A 10 21.03 -10.25 17.32
CA ILE A 10 19.85 -10.87 16.70
C ILE A 10 20.26 -12.00 15.73
N GLY A 11 21.40 -11.84 15.03
CA GLY A 11 21.94 -12.88 14.15
C GLY A 11 22.42 -14.13 14.90
N GLN A 12 22.92 -13.99 16.12
CA GLN A 12 23.40 -15.11 16.93
C GLN A 12 22.28 -15.86 17.64
N ASP A 13 21.37 -15.13 18.29
CA ASP A 13 20.34 -15.73 19.15
C ASP A 13 18.96 -15.86 18.47
N GLY A 14 18.84 -15.46 17.20
CA GLY A 14 17.60 -15.45 16.44
C GLY A 14 16.66 -14.29 16.81
N ALA A 15 15.37 -14.43 16.46
CA ALA A 15 14.42 -13.32 16.57
C ALA A 15 14.28 -12.79 18.02
N LYS A 16 14.47 -11.50 18.26
CA LYS A 16 14.43 -10.87 19.61
C LYS A 16 13.37 -9.80 19.78
N THR A 17 12.86 -9.64 21.00
CA THR A 17 11.96 -8.52 21.36
C THR A 17 12.74 -7.27 21.78
N CYS A 18 12.07 -6.11 21.78
CA CYS A 18 12.63 -4.88 22.37
C CYS A 18 13.03 -5.07 23.84
N GLU A 19 12.28 -5.87 24.60
CA GLU A 19 12.51 -6.12 26.04
C GLU A 19 13.78 -6.93 26.27
N GLU A 20 13.98 -7.98 25.47
CA GLU A 20 15.19 -8.83 25.53
C GLU A 20 16.45 -8.03 25.17
N LEU A 21 16.37 -7.18 24.13
CA LEU A 21 17.45 -6.29 23.74
C LEU A 21 17.71 -5.21 24.79
N ALA A 22 16.65 -4.62 25.35
CA ALA A 22 16.75 -3.64 26.43
C ALA A 22 17.47 -4.23 27.66
N GLY A 23 17.11 -5.45 28.07
CA GLY A 23 17.74 -6.14 29.19
C GLY A 23 19.22 -6.49 28.95
N LYS A 24 19.57 -6.91 27.73
CA LYS A 24 20.95 -7.26 27.36
C LYS A 24 21.88 -6.04 27.27
N PHE A 25 21.38 -4.94 26.73
CA PHE A 25 22.16 -3.74 26.49
C PHE A 25 22.06 -2.68 27.60
N GLY A 26 21.23 -2.94 28.63
CA GLY A 26 21.00 -1.98 29.73
C GLY A 26 20.35 -0.68 29.27
N ILE A 27 19.51 -0.75 28.24
CA ILE A 27 18.93 0.41 27.55
C ILE A 27 17.40 0.35 27.62
N SER A 28 16.71 1.49 27.55
CA SER A 28 15.25 1.51 27.47
C SER A 28 14.72 0.93 26.15
N THR A 29 13.57 0.25 26.21
CA THR A 29 12.88 -0.29 25.02
C THR A 29 12.62 0.77 23.95
N ARG A 30 12.33 2.01 24.36
CA ARG A 30 12.18 3.16 23.45
C ARG A 30 13.47 3.45 22.68
N LYS A 31 14.62 3.43 23.35
CA LYS A 31 15.91 3.69 22.70
C LYS A 31 16.34 2.53 21.80
N VAL A 32 15.99 1.29 22.14
CA VAL A 32 16.13 0.13 21.22
C VAL A 32 15.29 0.37 19.95
N ALA A 33 14.01 0.73 20.09
CA ALA A 33 13.13 0.99 18.96
C ALA A 33 13.63 2.16 18.07
N SER A 34 14.09 3.26 18.68
CA SER A 34 14.66 4.39 17.93
C SER A 34 15.94 4.01 17.18
N THR A 35 16.80 3.18 17.77
CA THR A 35 18.06 2.74 17.15
C THR A 35 17.81 1.78 15.98
N LEU A 36 16.83 0.88 16.13
CA LEU A 36 16.49 -0.11 15.11
C LEU A 36 15.54 0.41 14.03
N ALA A 37 14.95 1.60 14.20
CA ALA A 37 14.03 2.19 13.22
C ALA A 37 14.68 2.34 11.83
N VAL A 38 15.89 2.90 11.78
CA VAL A 38 16.64 3.06 10.53
C VAL A 38 17.08 1.72 9.96
N VAL A 39 17.51 0.78 10.81
CA VAL A 39 17.91 -0.57 10.39
C VAL A 39 16.75 -1.36 9.78
N THR A 40 15.55 -1.18 10.34
CA THR A 40 14.33 -1.79 9.81
C THR A 40 13.91 -1.11 8.51
N ALA A 41 14.00 0.22 8.42
CA ALA A 41 13.67 0.98 7.20
C ALA A 41 14.63 0.69 6.04
N THR A 42 15.90 0.47 6.33
CA THR A 42 16.93 0.07 5.35
C THR A 42 16.85 -1.40 4.94
N GLY A 43 15.97 -2.20 5.57
CA GLY A 43 15.77 -3.61 5.25
C GLY A 43 16.88 -4.54 5.76
N ARG A 44 17.79 -4.05 6.62
CA ARG A 44 18.84 -4.88 7.26
C ARG A 44 18.28 -5.79 8.37
N LEU A 45 17.12 -5.44 8.93
CA LEU A 45 16.36 -6.26 9.87
C LEU A 45 14.88 -6.25 9.48
N ALA A 46 14.19 -7.36 9.70
CA ALA A 46 12.75 -7.47 9.55
C ALA A 46 12.08 -7.42 10.93
N ARG A 47 10.95 -6.71 11.02
CA ARG A 47 10.09 -6.69 12.21
C ARG A 47 8.86 -7.55 11.95
N VAL A 48 8.72 -8.65 12.68
CA VAL A 48 7.62 -9.61 12.51
C VAL A 48 6.82 -9.74 13.80
N ASN A 49 5.50 -9.82 13.66
CA ASN A 49 4.61 -10.08 14.78
C ASN A 49 4.49 -11.60 14.94
N GLN A 50 5.05 -12.13 16.03
CA GLN A 50 4.92 -13.53 16.43
C GLN A 50 4.17 -13.56 17.75
N ASN A 51 3.02 -14.25 17.79
CA ASN A 51 2.22 -14.45 19.00
C ASN A 51 1.79 -13.14 19.69
N GLY A 52 1.48 -12.09 18.91
CA GLY A 52 1.06 -10.78 19.42
C GLY A 52 2.20 -9.88 19.89
N LYS A 53 3.47 -10.32 19.77
CA LYS A 53 4.65 -9.53 20.14
C LYS A 53 5.52 -9.26 18.90
N PHE A 54 6.01 -8.03 18.78
CA PHE A 54 6.96 -7.67 17.74
C PHE A 54 8.35 -8.20 18.06
N ARG A 55 8.93 -8.96 17.12
CA ARG A 55 10.31 -9.45 17.16
C ARG A 55 11.09 -8.91 15.97
N TYR A 56 12.36 -8.60 16.18
CA TYR A 56 13.32 -8.29 15.11
C TYR A 56 14.05 -9.55 14.71
N CYS A 57 14.24 -9.77 13.42
CA CYS A 57 14.84 -10.97 12.85
C CYS A 57 15.65 -10.62 11.60
N MET A 58 16.60 -11.50 11.24
CA MET A 58 17.37 -11.35 10.01
C MET A 58 16.47 -11.57 8.79
N PRO A 59 16.59 -10.73 7.74
CA PRO A 59 15.83 -10.93 6.51
C PRO A 59 16.30 -12.23 5.84
N GLY A 60 15.44 -13.25 5.81
CA GLY A 60 15.72 -14.54 5.16
C GLY A 60 15.63 -15.76 6.07
N ASP A 61 15.76 -15.60 7.39
CA ASP A 61 15.58 -16.70 8.35
C ASP A 61 14.08 -16.89 8.64
N ASN A 62 13.44 -17.78 7.87
CA ASN A 62 12.10 -18.34 8.07
C ASN A 62 11.03 -17.35 8.52
N LEU A 63 10.68 -16.40 7.63
CA LEU A 63 9.47 -15.61 7.79
C LEU A 63 8.30 -16.22 7.02
N PRO A 64 7.15 -16.48 7.68
CA PRO A 64 5.89 -16.64 6.96
C PRO A 64 5.55 -15.31 6.28
N ALA A 65 4.95 -15.43 5.09
CA ALA A 65 4.68 -14.37 4.12
C ALA A 65 4.24 -13.02 4.74
N GLU A 66 4.83 -11.95 4.18
CA GLU A 66 4.41 -10.54 4.21
C GLU A 66 3.32 -10.13 5.24
N PRO A 67 3.65 -9.37 6.29
CA PRO A 67 2.65 -8.60 7.01
C PRO A 67 2.33 -7.32 6.24
N LYS A 68 1.18 -7.40 5.55
CA LYS A 68 0.32 -6.28 5.14
C LYS A 68 0.25 -5.23 6.27
N ALA A 69 0.57 -4.00 5.91
CA ALA A 69 0.50 -2.84 6.79
C ALA A 69 -0.88 -2.71 7.46
N ALA A 70 -0.89 -2.74 8.79
CA ALA A 70 -1.97 -2.23 9.63
C ALA A 70 -1.32 -1.39 10.73
N LEU A 71 -1.32 -0.08 10.51
CA LEU A 71 -1.13 0.96 11.53
C LEU A 71 -2.34 0.83 12.49
N VAL A 72 -2.13 0.39 13.74
CA VAL A 72 -1.95 1.21 14.96
C VAL A 72 -3.25 1.88 15.44
N THR A 73 -3.71 1.36 16.61
CA THR A 73 -4.51 1.96 17.72
C THR A 73 -5.92 2.46 17.39
N GLU A 74 -6.95 2.19 18.19
CA GLU A 74 -7.14 2.67 19.57
C GLU A 74 -7.88 1.65 20.46
N SER A 75 -7.56 1.67 21.76
CA SER A 75 -8.25 0.93 22.82
C SER A 75 -9.13 1.86 23.66
N ASP A 76 -10.32 1.34 23.97
CA ASP A 76 -11.14 1.51 25.18
C ASP A 76 -11.79 2.86 25.53
N GLY A 77 -13.12 2.87 25.36
CA GLY A 77 -14.07 3.76 26.00
C GLY A 77 -15.46 3.11 26.06
N LYS A 78 -15.75 2.42 27.16
CA LYS A 78 -17.01 1.73 27.48
C LYS A 78 -18.15 2.72 27.79
N ALA A 79 -19.28 2.62 27.09
CA ALA A 79 -20.68 2.64 27.59
C ALA A 79 -21.71 3.01 26.46
N PHE A 80 -22.68 2.13 26.22
CA PHE A 80 -23.97 2.39 25.54
C PHE A 80 -25.03 2.80 26.60
N PRO A 81 -26.26 3.30 26.28
CA PRO A 81 -26.94 3.42 24.97
C PRO A 81 -27.65 4.78 24.69
N GLN A 82 -28.30 4.86 23.51
CA GLN A 82 -29.24 5.89 23.01
C GLN A 82 -30.28 6.39 24.04
N PRO A 83 -30.91 7.55 23.77
CA PRO A 83 -32.35 7.51 23.45
C PRO A 83 -32.79 8.39 22.28
N ALA A 84 -33.85 7.93 21.63
CA ALA A 84 -34.62 8.60 20.59
C ALA A 84 -35.56 9.67 21.16
N GLY A 85 -35.92 10.66 20.33
CA GLY A 85 -37.15 11.42 20.53
C GLY A 85 -37.18 12.81 19.88
N ALA A 86 -37.95 12.92 18.79
CA ALA A 86 -38.75 14.09 18.37
C ALA A 86 -38.00 15.40 18.00
N ALA A 87 -38.39 16.24 17.03
CA ALA A 87 -39.39 16.26 15.97
C ALA A 87 -39.02 17.46 15.05
N LEU A 88 -39.38 17.41 13.76
CA LEU A 88 -39.39 18.57 12.86
C LEU A 88 -40.47 19.59 13.29
N PRO A 89 -40.34 20.88 12.93
CA PRO A 89 -41.10 21.45 11.80
C PRO A 89 -40.22 22.33 10.88
N VAL A 90 -40.34 22.33 9.55
CA VAL A 90 -41.36 22.91 8.64
C VAL A 90 -41.32 24.45 8.53
N ARG A 91 -41.40 24.90 7.28
CA ARG A 91 -40.94 26.15 6.63
C ARG A 91 -41.85 27.39 6.75
N GLU A 92 -41.23 28.53 6.39
CA GLU A 92 -41.71 29.66 5.56
C GLU A 92 -42.74 30.68 6.11
N ALA A 93 -42.39 31.97 6.04
CA ALA A 93 -43.11 33.00 5.24
C ALA A 93 -42.45 34.42 5.32
N ALA A 94 -42.32 35.06 4.14
CA ALA A 94 -42.45 36.51 3.82
C ALA A 94 -41.47 37.54 4.48
N THR A 95 -40.96 38.63 3.87
CA THR A 95 -41.19 39.43 2.64
C THR A 95 -40.15 40.58 2.63
N GLN A 96 -39.59 40.95 1.47
CA GLN A 96 -39.37 42.36 1.00
C GLN A 96 -38.56 42.35 -0.31
N GLU A 97 -39.24 42.52 -1.45
CA GLU A 97 -39.34 43.76 -2.29
C GLU A 97 -38.10 44.00 -3.17
N GLU A 98 -38.17 43.70 -4.47
CA GLU A 98 -38.74 44.49 -5.58
C GLU A 98 -37.80 45.60 -6.07
N ILE A 99 -36.90 45.27 -7.02
CA ILE A 99 -36.45 46.22 -8.06
C ILE A 99 -36.38 45.47 -9.39
N LYS A 100 -37.17 45.98 -10.34
CA LYS A 100 -37.34 45.51 -11.73
C LYS A 100 -36.19 46.03 -12.60
N THR A 101 -35.71 45.24 -13.57
CA THR A 101 -35.64 45.58 -15.02
C THR A 101 -34.83 44.54 -15.82
N GLU A 102 -35.55 43.80 -16.67
CA GLU A 102 -35.22 43.37 -18.05
C GLU A 102 -33.90 43.95 -18.62
N THR A 103 -32.94 43.20 -19.16
CA THR A 103 -32.98 42.51 -20.46
C THR A 103 -31.58 41.94 -20.75
N VAL A 104 -31.52 40.98 -21.68
CA VAL A 104 -30.34 40.44 -22.39
C VAL A 104 -29.84 39.09 -21.84
N ALA A 105 -30.65 38.08 -22.18
CA ALA A 105 -30.28 36.67 -22.27
C ALA A 105 -29.19 36.38 -23.34
N ASP A 106 -28.16 37.24 -23.46
CA ASP A 106 -27.11 37.16 -24.49
C ASP A 106 -25.68 37.37 -23.94
N ILE A 107 -25.51 37.32 -22.61
CA ILE A 107 -24.22 36.92 -22.03
C ILE A 107 -24.34 35.44 -21.62
N VAL A 108 -24.87 34.68 -22.58
CA VAL A 108 -24.73 33.24 -22.70
C VAL A 108 -23.26 32.99 -23.00
N GLN A 109 -22.49 32.84 -21.93
CA GLN A 109 -21.88 31.56 -21.66
C GLN A 109 -21.74 31.48 -20.13
N PRO A 110 -22.40 30.53 -19.44
CA PRO A 110 -21.80 30.08 -18.20
C PRO A 110 -20.40 29.61 -18.61
N LEU A 111 -19.37 30.29 -18.10
CA LEU A 111 -18.03 29.72 -18.05
C LEU A 111 -18.23 28.25 -17.67
N PRO A 112 -17.80 27.28 -18.50
CA PRO A 112 -17.96 25.88 -18.18
C PRO A 112 -17.40 25.75 -16.78
N SER A 113 -18.28 25.30 -15.89
CA SER A 113 -18.04 25.23 -14.47
C SER A 113 -16.60 24.79 -14.23
N PHE A 114 -15.80 25.65 -13.60
CA PHE A 114 -14.49 25.31 -13.05
C PHE A 114 -14.56 24.21 -11.98
N THR A 115 -15.65 23.45 -11.90
CA THR A 115 -15.78 22.17 -11.20
C THR A 115 -15.58 20.97 -12.13
N GLU A 116 -15.15 21.17 -13.39
CA GLU A 116 -14.45 20.14 -14.16
C GLU A 116 -12.94 20.39 -14.18
N THR A 117 -12.44 21.20 -13.24
CA THR A 117 -11.01 21.28 -12.97
C THR A 117 -10.65 20.05 -12.15
N GLN A 118 -10.32 18.96 -12.85
CA GLN A 118 -9.13 18.18 -12.51
C GLN A 118 -8.99 17.85 -11.02
N ALA A 119 -9.96 17.13 -10.46
CA ALA A 119 -9.81 16.53 -9.13
C ALA A 119 -8.68 15.47 -9.07
N ASP A 120 -7.93 15.29 -10.17
CA ASP A 120 -6.74 14.46 -10.25
C ASP A 120 -5.43 15.24 -10.05
N GLU A 121 -5.46 16.57 -9.87
CA GLU A 121 -4.26 17.37 -9.56
C GLU A 121 -4.01 17.60 -8.06
N LEU A 122 -4.85 17.05 -7.17
CA LEU A 122 -4.65 17.17 -5.72
C LEU A 122 -4.64 15.81 -5.00
N ILE A 123 -3.42 15.41 -4.63
CA ILE A 123 -3.06 14.87 -3.32
C ILE A 123 -3.73 13.53 -2.95
N PHE A 124 -3.05 12.44 -3.35
CA PHE A 124 -3.33 11.03 -3.04
C PHE A 124 -4.60 10.42 -3.68
N PRO A 125 -4.44 9.33 -4.46
CA PRO A 125 -5.59 8.53 -4.91
C PRO A 125 -6.44 8.07 -3.72
N SER A 126 -7.76 8.12 -3.86
CA SER A 126 -8.65 7.56 -2.84
C SER A 126 -8.32 6.10 -2.55
N LEU A 127 -8.52 5.67 -1.30
CA LEU A 127 -8.26 4.28 -0.87
C LEU A 127 -8.94 3.26 -1.79
N ARG A 128 -10.13 3.58 -2.32
CA ARG A 128 -10.87 2.75 -3.27
C ARG A 128 -10.15 2.64 -4.62
N ARG A 129 -9.64 3.75 -5.18
CA ARG A 129 -8.81 3.72 -6.42
C ARG A 129 -7.50 2.97 -6.19
N ALA A 130 -6.81 3.22 -5.08
CA ALA A 130 -5.57 2.53 -4.73
C ALA A 130 -5.79 1.00 -4.61
N ASN A 131 -6.86 0.56 -3.96
CA ASN A 131 -7.20 -0.87 -3.88
C ASN A 131 -7.60 -1.48 -5.23
N LEU A 132 -8.24 -0.71 -6.12
CA LEU A 132 -8.52 -1.17 -7.48
C LEU A 132 -7.23 -1.34 -8.27
N ALA A 133 -6.32 -0.37 -8.21
CA ALA A 133 -5.00 -0.44 -8.85
C ALA A 133 -4.19 -1.63 -8.31
N LEU A 134 -4.20 -1.87 -6.99
CA LEU A 134 -3.55 -3.03 -6.39
C LEU A 134 -4.11 -4.35 -6.93
N ARG A 135 -5.44 -4.47 -7.08
CA ARG A 135 -6.04 -5.69 -7.66
C ARG A 135 -5.64 -5.90 -9.12
N ARG A 136 -5.58 -4.83 -9.91
CA ARG A 136 -5.11 -4.90 -11.31
C ARG A 136 -3.65 -5.34 -11.37
N ALA A 137 -2.78 -4.68 -10.60
CA ALA A 137 -1.37 -5.03 -10.51
C ALA A 137 -1.15 -6.49 -10.09
N LYS A 138 -1.90 -6.98 -9.08
CA LYS A 138 -1.84 -8.38 -8.68
C LYS A 138 -2.26 -9.34 -9.80
N SER A 139 -3.33 -9.00 -10.53
CA SER A 139 -3.76 -9.80 -11.68
C SER A 139 -2.72 -9.81 -12.81
N ASP A 140 -2.04 -8.69 -13.04
CA ASP A 140 -1.01 -8.59 -14.07
C ASP A 140 0.25 -9.35 -13.66
N VAL A 141 0.65 -9.30 -12.38
CA VAL A 141 1.73 -10.14 -11.85
C VAL A 141 1.43 -11.62 -12.10
N GLN A 142 0.21 -12.09 -11.80
CA GLN A 142 -0.18 -13.48 -12.08
C GLN A 142 -0.12 -13.83 -13.58
N LYS A 143 -0.47 -12.90 -14.48
CA LYS A 143 -0.30 -13.12 -15.93
C LYS A 143 1.17 -13.24 -16.29
N TRP A 144 2.02 -12.36 -15.76
CA TRP A 144 3.47 -12.41 -15.98
C TRP A 144 4.11 -13.67 -15.43
N GLU A 145 3.66 -14.18 -14.27
CA GLU A 145 4.12 -15.46 -13.73
C GLU A 145 3.83 -16.62 -14.69
N ARG A 146 2.65 -16.64 -15.32
CA ARG A 146 2.30 -17.63 -16.34
C ARG A 146 3.19 -17.50 -17.58
N VAL A 147 3.47 -16.28 -18.03
CA VAL A 147 4.42 -16.03 -19.14
C VAL A 147 5.80 -16.53 -18.77
N CYS A 148 6.29 -16.24 -17.57
CA CYS A 148 7.58 -16.74 -17.08
C CYS A 148 7.62 -18.27 -16.99
N ALA A 149 6.53 -18.92 -16.58
CA ALA A 149 6.43 -20.38 -16.59
C ALA A 149 6.52 -20.95 -18.02
N ALA A 150 5.77 -20.37 -18.97
CA ALA A 150 5.81 -20.77 -20.38
C ALA A 150 7.21 -20.56 -20.99
N LEU A 151 7.86 -19.44 -20.69
CA LEU A 151 9.23 -19.15 -21.16
C LEU A 151 10.25 -20.11 -20.55
N ARG A 152 10.12 -20.49 -19.28
CA ARG A 152 10.98 -21.52 -18.68
C ARG A 152 10.84 -22.86 -19.40
N GLU A 153 9.61 -23.25 -19.73
CA GLU A 153 9.37 -24.49 -20.47
C GLU A 153 9.98 -24.43 -21.87
N LEU A 154 9.77 -23.32 -22.59
CA LEU A 154 10.36 -23.12 -23.91
C LEU A 154 11.89 -23.15 -23.84
N ASN A 155 12.47 -22.58 -22.79
CA ASN A 155 13.92 -22.53 -22.62
C ASN A 155 14.55 -23.90 -22.33
N LYS A 156 13.81 -24.87 -21.75
CA LYS A 156 14.28 -26.26 -21.65
C LYS A 156 14.54 -26.88 -23.02
N HIS A 157 13.77 -26.46 -24.02
CA HIS A 157 13.83 -26.95 -25.39
C HIS A 157 14.51 -25.95 -26.34
N ARG A 158 15.38 -25.07 -25.83
CA ARG A 158 16.02 -23.99 -26.60
C ARG A 158 16.68 -24.48 -27.89
N ASP A 159 17.33 -25.63 -27.87
CA ASP A 159 18.01 -26.18 -29.05
C ASP A 159 17.04 -26.58 -30.16
N ILE A 160 15.89 -27.15 -29.79
CA ILE A 160 14.82 -27.52 -30.73
C ILE A 160 14.22 -26.26 -31.35
N VAL A 161 13.93 -25.24 -30.54
CA VAL A 161 13.40 -23.94 -31.01
C VAL A 161 14.39 -23.27 -31.97
N ARG A 162 15.68 -23.34 -31.66
CA ARG A 162 16.75 -22.83 -32.54
C ARG A 162 16.79 -23.57 -33.87
N GLN A 163 16.76 -24.90 -33.85
CA GLN A 163 16.73 -25.72 -35.07
C GLN A 163 15.52 -25.40 -35.96
N ILE A 164 14.32 -25.25 -35.38
CA ILE A 164 13.12 -24.88 -36.12
C ILE A 164 13.28 -23.50 -36.77
N THR A 165 13.80 -22.53 -36.02
CA THR A 165 14.02 -21.15 -36.50
C THR A 165 15.04 -21.12 -37.64
N ASP A 166 16.16 -21.83 -37.50
CA ASP A 166 17.22 -21.92 -38.52
C ASP A 166 16.73 -22.64 -39.78
N SER A 167 15.94 -23.70 -39.62
CA SER A 167 15.32 -24.44 -40.74
C SER A 167 14.31 -23.57 -41.48
N SER A 168 13.46 -22.82 -40.76
CA SER A 168 12.48 -21.92 -41.35
C SER A 168 13.14 -20.78 -42.14
N ARG A 169 14.24 -20.22 -41.64
CA ARG A 169 15.00 -19.17 -42.35
C ARG A 169 15.60 -19.68 -43.67
N ARG A 170 16.07 -20.93 -43.71
CA ARG A 170 16.59 -21.53 -44.96
C ARG A 170 15.49 -21.69 -46.01
N VAL A 171 14.30 -22.14 -45.62
CA VAL A 171 13.15 -22.29 -46.53
C VAL A 171 12.68 -20.96 -47.11
N VAL A 172 12.78 -19.86 -46.36
CA VAL A 172 12.46 -18.51 -46.87
C VAL A 172 13.50 -18.00 -47.87
N SER A 173 14.74 -18.48 -47.82
CA SER A 173 15.81 -18.05 -48.72
C SER A 173 15.90 -18.87 -50.02
N GLU A 174 15.17 -19.98 -50.12
CA GLU A 174 15.09 -20.85 -51.31
C GLU A 174 13.90 -20.54 -52.23
N LYS A 175 13.08 -19.53 -51.88
CA LYS A 175 12.02 -18.97 -52.73
C LYS A 175 12.44 -17.62 -53.29
#